data_AF-A0A6I2G7S6-F1
#
_entry.id   AF-A0A6I2G7S6-F1
#
_cell.length_a   1.000
_cell.length_b   1.000
_cell.length_c   1.000
_cell.angle_alpha   90.00
_cell.angle_beta   90.00
_cell.angle_gamma   90.00
#
_symmetry.space_group_name_H-M   'P 1'
#
loop_
_entity.id
_entity.type
_entity.pdbx_description
1 polymer ?
#
loop_
_entity_poly.entity_id
_entity_poly.type
_entity_poly.pdbx_seq_one_letter_code
_entity_poly.pdbx_strand_id
1 'polypeptide(L)'
;MKANSVPAPQTSQGSRRFSAAALKPVLRVNFELGTCGGNRYRGECEGLAGLSYACQELCVMTKNPRARQARSRTPESPELVARLQRSRQRSLQRRAAATEREKTITRAVGKYLAAWNAITNAEQRRDSEVERLREQIDTVIARASTEIGGYENAQAAAAAAVRAHVQADEEVADLLEITLKRARQLLGGSRARTPAQSRGRASSNSADPTHLLTTIAPAHPRPGGGNPVATSNIRSTA
;
A
#
# COMPACT_ATOMS: atom_id res chain seq x y z
N MET A 1 -53.85 -14.24 11.10
CA MET A 1 -52.51 -14.56 10.54
C MET A 1 -51.64 -13.33 10.74
N LYS A 2 -50.67 -13.36 11.68
CA LYS A 2 -49.78 -12.23 12.01
C LYS A 2 -48.41 -12.50 11.38
N ALA A 3 -47.99 -11.64 10.45
CA ALA A 3 -46.67 -11.74 9.83
C ALA A 3 -45.60 -11.13 10.76
N ASN A 4 -44.65 -11.96 11.19
CA ASN A 4 -43.49 -11.54 11.95
C ASN A 4 -42.49 -10.84 11.01
N SER A 5 -42.32 -9.54 11.18
CA SER A 5 -41.31 -8.74 10.49
C SER A 5 -39.96 -8.92 11.20
N VAL A 6 -38.99 -9.50 10.50
CA VAL A 6 -37.61 -9.66 10.98
C VAL A 6 -36.81 -8.43 10.57
N PRO A 7 -36.15 -7.72 11.50
CA PRO A 7 -35.38 -6.51 11.17
C PRO A 7 -34.06 -6.86 10.46
N ALA A 8 -33.78 -6.12 9.38
CA ALA A 8 -32.57 -6.24 8.57
C ALA A 8 -31.31 -5.81 9.36
N PRO A 9 -30.15 -6.45 9.12
CA PRO A 9 -28.90 -6.11 9.79
C PRO A 9 -28.38 -4.75 9.33
N GLN A 10 -28.20 -3.83 10.28
CA GLN A 10 -27.53 -2.55 10.04
C GLN A 10 -26.04 -2.81 9.80
N THR A 11 -25.60 -2.69 8.55
CA THR A 11 -24.18 -2.66 8.22
C THR A 11 -23.65 -1.25 8.48
N SER A 12 -22.91 -1.14 9.58
CA SER A 12 -22.11 0.03 9.94
C SER A 12 -21.03 0.27 8.88
N GLN A 13 -21.36 1.06 7.85
CA GLN A 13 -20.37 1.65 6.94
C GLN A 13 -19.70 2.85 7.63
N GLY A 14 -18.77 2.55 8.54
CA GLY A 14 -17.80 3.52 9.03
C GLY A 14 -16.78 3.83 7.94
N SER A 15 -17.10 4.78 7.05
CA SER A 15 -16.17 5.36 6.08
C SER A 15 -15.12 6.19 6.83
N ARG A 16 -14.09 5.51 7.37
CA ARG A 16 -12.90 6.17 7.90
C ARG A 16 -12.00 6.51 6.71
N ARG A 17 -12.17 7.72 6.18
CA ARG A 17 -11.14 8.40 5.41
C ARG A 17 -9.94 8.62 6.33
N PHE A 18 -9.03 7.65 6.39
CA PHE A 18 -7.72 7.87 6.98
C PHE A 18 -6.94 8.77 6.03
N SER A 19 -6.91 10.06 6.36
CA SER A 19 -6.02 11.04 5.73
C SER A 19 -4.59 10.54 5.87
N ALA A 20 -3.95 10.24 4.73
CA ALA A 20 -2.56 9.78 4.65
C ALA A 20 -1.54 10.93 4.78
N ALA A 21 -1.92 12.05 5.39
CA ALA A 21 -1.02 13.14 5.69
C ALA A 21 -0.60 13.08 7.16
N ALA A 22 0.71 12.95 7.39
CA ALA A 22 1.42 13.06 8.69
C ALA A 22 1.77 11.77 9.46
N LEU A 23 1.97 10.63 8.80
CA LEU A 23 2.87 9.62 9.37
C LEU A 23 4.31 9.98 9.01
N LYS A 24 4.93 10.74 9.91
CA LYS A 24 6.39 10.96 9.95
C LYS A 24 7.09 9.59 9.82
N PRO A 25 8.21 9.49 9.11
CA PRO A 25 9.00 8.25 9.04
C PRO A 25 9.50 7.94 10.46
N VAL A 26 8.74 7.13 11.19
CA VAL A 26 9.19 6.54 12.44
C VAL A 26 10.27 5.55 12.05
N LEU A 27 11.50 6.02 12.21
CA LEU A 27 12.71 5.25 12.51
C LEU A 27 12.68 3.82 11.99
N ARG A 28 13.39 3.62 10.88
CA ARG A 28 13.93 2.34 10.43
C ARG A 28 14.83 1.79 11.54
N VAL A 29 14.24 1.26 12.60
CA VAL A 29 14.96 0.49 13.61
C VAL A 29 15.28 -0.82 12.92
N ASN A 30 16.50 -0.93 12.39
CA ASN A 30 17.10 -2.21 12.05
C ASN A 30 17.17 -2.99 13.36
N PHE A 31 16.12 -3.76 13.63
CA PHE A 31 16.11 -4.75 14.69
C PHE A 31 16.93 -5.92 14.15
N GLU A 32 18.26 -5.76 14.15
CA GLU A 32 19.17 -6.90 14.14
C GLU A 32 18.81 -7.72 15.37
N LEU A 33 18.01 -8.75 15.17
CA LEU A 33 17.83 -9.83 16.12
C LEU A 33 19.17 -10.54 16.24
N GLY A 34 20.08 -9.93 17.00
CA GLY A 34 21.24 -10.58 17.57
C GLY A 34 20.72 -11.79 18.33
N THR A 35 20.80 -12.94 17.68
CA THR A 35 20.64 -14.22 18.33
C THR A 35 21.77 -14.29 19.35
N CYS A 36 21.47 -14.04 20.62
CA CYS A 36 22.36 -14.32 21.73
C CYS A 36 22.50 -15.85 21.86
N GLY A 37 23.13 -16.46 20.86
CA GLY A 37 23.69 -17.80 20.93
C GLY A 37 24.87 -17.71 21.89
N GLY A 38 24.71 -18.30 23.06
CA GLY A 38 25.78 -18.35 24.04
C GLY A 38 27.01 -19.04 23.46
N ASN A 39 28.15 -18.35 23.47
CA ASN A 39 29.40 -18.90 23.94
C ASN A 39 30.47 -17.81 24.05
N ARG A 40 31.14 -17.77 25.21
CA ARG A 40 32.52 -17.29 25.43
C ARG A 40 32.92 -15.98 24.74
N TYR A 41 32.73 -14.87 25.44
CA TYR A 41 33.62 -13.71 25.29
C TYR A 41 34.65 -13.72 26.43
N ARG A 42 35.84 -14.22 26.12
CA ARG A 42 37.10 -13.89 26.80
C ARG A 42 38.06 -13.50 25.67
N GLY A 43 38.35 -12.21 25.55
CA GLY A 43 39.13 -11.59 24.47
C GLY A 43 38.21 -11.23 23.28
N GLU A 44 38.15 -10.03 22.74
CA GLU A 44 39.06 -8.88 22.79
C GLU A 44 38.18 -7.62 22.74
N CYS A 45 38.33 -6.73 23.73
CA CYS A 45 37.68 -5.43 23.76
C CYS A 45 38.74 -4.36 23.49
N GLU A 46 39.29 -4.33 22.27
CA GLU A 46 40.16 -3.25 21.81
C GLU A 46 39.41 -2.50 20.70
N GLY A 47 38.66 -1.45 21.06
CA GLY A 47 38.08 -0.58 20.03
C GLY A 47 36.92 0.35 20.39
N LEU A 48 36.31 0.25 21.59
CA LEU A 48 35.21 1.14 21.98
C LEU A 48 35.55 1.92 23.25
N ALA A 49 36.49 2.85 23.14
CA ALA A 49 36.96 3.71 24.24
C ALA A 49 35.97 4.83 24.67
N GLY A 50 34.72 4.84 24.17
CA GLY A 50 33.81 5.99 24.36
C GLY A 50 32.60 5.78 25.28
N LEU A 51 32.22 4.55 25.62
CA LEU A 51 30.97 4.27 26.36
C LEU A 51 31.19 3.42 27.62
N SER A 52 32.40 3.46 28.19
CA SER A 52 32.77 2.67 29.37
C SER A 52 32.40 3.31 30.72
N TYR A 53 31.90 4.55 30.75
CA TYR A 53 31.68 5.25 32.03
C TYR A 53 30.27 5.07 32.64
N ALA A 54 29.24 4.71 31.87
CA ALA A 54 27.88 4.61 32.41
C ALA A 54 27.53 3.24 33.03
N CYS A 55 28.25 2.16 32.67
CA CYS A 55 28.03 0.83 33.26
C CYS A 55 28.82 0.61 34.56
N GLN A 56 29.73 1.51 34.94
CA GLN A 56 30.57 1.34 36.13
C GLN A 56 29.89 1.84 37.42
N GLU A 57 28.90 2.74 37.34
CA GLU A 57 28.22 3.25 38.54
C GLU A 57 27.10 2.35 39.08
N LEU A 58 26.45 1.51 38.26
CA LEU A 58 25.38 0.63 38.75
C LEU A 58 25.85 -0.72 39.32
N CYS A 59 27.14 -1.07 39.21
CA CYS A 59 27.69 -2.29 39.80
C CYS A 59 28.30 -2.11 41.21
N VAL A 60 28.28 -0.91 41.80
CA VAL A 60 29.02 -0.63 43.06
C VAL A 60 28.16 -0.72 44.34
N MET A 61 26.83 -0.88 44.28
CA MET A 61 25.98 -0.79 45.48
C MET A 61 25.26 -2.08 45.94
N THR A 62 25.84 -3.27 45.79
CA THR A 62 25.38 -4.45 46.55
C THR A 62 26.51 -5.33 47.12
N LYS A 63 27.62 -4.73 47.57
CA LYS A 63 28.57 -5.44 48.45
C LYS A 63 28.13 -5.34 49.90
N ASN A 64 27.20 -6.21 50.30
CA ASN A 64 27.04 -6.56 51.71
C ASN A 64 27.21 -8.07 51.87
N PRO A 65 28.45 -8.60 51.83
CA PRO A 65 28.73 -9.99 52.15
C PRO A 65 28.65 -10.14 53.67
N ARG A 66 27.46 -10.02 54.25
CA ARG A 66 27.23 -10.52 55.60
C ARG A 66 27.37 -12.03 55.51
N ALA A 67 28.49 -12.53 55.98
CA ALA A 67 28.75 -13.94 56.21
C ALA A 67 27.53 -14.52 56.93
N ARG A 68 26.70 -15.25 56.18
CA ARG A 68 25.62 -16.04 56.75
C ARG A 68 26.30 -17.08 57.62
N GLN A 69 26.36 -16.82 58.92
CA GLN A 69 26.71 -17.80 59.93
C GLN A 69 25.89 -19.05 59.62
N ALA A 70 26.60 -20.14 59.32
CA ALA A 70 26.03 -21.44 59.02
C ALA A 70 25.31 -21.93 60.28
N ARG A 71 24.02 -21.60 60.39
CA ARG A 71 23.16 -22.16 61.43
C ARG A 71 23.15 -23.67 61.23
N SER A 72 23.57 -24.38 62.27
CA SER A 72 23.58 -25.84 62.36
C SER A 72 22.25 -26.40 61.86
N ARG A 73 22.33 -27.21 60.80
CA ARG A 73 21.20 -27.92 60.20
C ARG A 73 20.63 -28.90 61.23
N THR A 74 19.61 -28.49 61.97
CA THR A 74 18.68 -29.44 62.57
C THR A 74 17.99 -30.19 61.41
N PRO A 75 17.77 -31.50 61.53
CA PRO A 75 17.09 -32.27 60.48
C PRO A 75 15.71 -31.66 60.23
N GLU A 76 15.54 -31.01 59.09
CA GLU A 76 14.27 -30.44 58.68
C GLU A 76 13.23 -31.56 58.61
N SER A 77 12.06 -31.33 59.21
CA SER A 77 10.93 -32.27 59.09
C SER A 77 10.67 -32.57 57.61
N PRO A 78 10.48 -33.84 57.22
CA PRO A 78 10.26 -34.22 55.82
C PRO A 78 9.05 -33.50 55.19
N GLU A 79 8.06 -33.11 56.01
CA GLU A 79 6.91 -32.33 55.56
C GLU A 79 7.30 -30.93 55.07
N LEU A 80 8.24 -30.27 55.76
CA LEU A 80 8.71 -28.94 55.41
C LEU A 80 9.48 -28.98 54.08
N VAL A 81 10.31 -30.01 53.89
CA VAL A 81 11.01 -30.25 52.62
C VAL A 81 10.01 -30.45 51.48
N ALA A 82 9.01 -31.30 51.67
CA ALA A 82 7.97 -31.53 50.67
C ALA A 82 7.16 -30.25 50.35
N ARG A 83 6.89 -29.40 51.35
CA ARG A 83 6.21 -28.11 51.17
C ARG A 83 7.07 -27.12 50.37
N LEU A 84 8.37 -27.03 50.67
CA LEU A 84 9.31 -26.18 49.93
C LEU A 84 9.45 -26.64 48.48
N GLN A 85 9.57 -27.95 48.24
CA GLN A 85 9.63 -28.52 46.89
C GLN A 85 8.38 -28.18 46.07
N ARG A 86 7.17 -28.39 46.62
CA ARG A 86 5.91 -28.00 45.96
C ARG A 86 5.85 -26.51 45.67
N SER A 87 6.35 -25.66 46.58
CA SER A 87 6.43 -24.21 46.36
C SER A 87 7.36 -23.84 45.20
N ARG A 88 8.56 -24.42 45.17
CA ARG A 88 9.53 -24.24 44.07
C ARG A 88 8.95 -24.69 42.74
N GLN A 89 8.31 -25.86 42.70
CA GLN A 89 7.69 -26.39 41.49
C GLN A 89 6.60 -25.48 40.95
N ARG A 90 5.71 -24.95 41.81
CA ARG A 90 4.69 -23.97 41.38
C ARG A 90 5.30 -22.67 40.87
N SER A 91 6.41 -22.21 41.46
CA SER A 91 7.12 -21.03 40.99
C SER A 91 7.73 -21.26 39.60
N LEU A 92 8.38 -22.41 39.40
CA LEU A 92 8.93 -22.81 38.11
C LEU A 92 7.85 -22.93 37.03
N GLN A 93 6.73 -23.58 37.35
CA GLN A 93 5.58 -23.69 36.44
C GLN A 93 5.02 -22.32 36.03
N ARG A 94 4.88 -21.38 36.98
CA ARG A 94 4.44 -20.02 36.67
C ARG A 94 5.41 -19.28 35.75
N ARG A 95 6.72 -19.41 36.00
CA ARG A 95 7.75 -18.81 35.15
C ARG A 95 7.75 -19.41 33.74
N ALA A 96 7.70 -20.74 33.65
CA ALA A 96 7.61 -21.44 32.36
C ALA A 96 6.36 -21.00 31.57
N ALA A 97 5.20 -20.94 32.21
CA ALA A 97 3.96 -20.47 31.58
C ALA A 97 4.03 -18.98 31.18
N ALA A 98 4.76 -18.14 31.90
CA ALA A 98 5.00 -16.76 31.49
C ALA A 98 5.92 -16.69 30.26
N THR A 99 7.02 -17.45 30.24
CA THR A 99 7.95 -17.47 29.10
C THR A 99 7.30 -18.03 27.84
N GLU A 100 6.43 -19.04 27.95
CA GLU A 100 5.73 -19.58 26.77
C GLU A 100 4.69 -18.59 26.22
N ARG A 101 4.00 -17.85 27.10
CA ARG A 101 3.10 -16.76 26.67
C ARG A 101 3.87 -15.66 25.96
N GLU A 102 5.00 -15.24 26.51
CA GLU A 102 5.86 -14.22 25.89
C GLU A 102 6.36 -14.66 24.51
N LYS A 103 6.89 -15.88 24.38
CA LYS A 103 7.29 -16.45 23.07
C LYS A 103 6.13 -16.45 22.07
N THR A 104 4.93 -16.83 22.53
CA THR A 104 3.73 -16.86 21.68
C THR A 104 3.37 -15.46 21.19
N ILE A 105 3.41 -14.46 22.08
CA ILE A 105 3.15 -13.05 21.75
C ILE A 105 4.21 -12.54 20.77
N THR A 106 5.49 -12.74 21.06
CA THR A 106 6.59 -12.30 20.18
C THR A 106 6.46 -12.92 18.78
N ARG A 107 6.13 -14.22 18.69
CA ARG A 107 5.88 -14.89 17.41
C ARG A 107 4.67 -14.30 16.68
N ALA A 108 3.58 -13.99 17.39
CA ALA A 108 2.39 -13.39 16.80
C ALA A 108 2.67 -11.97 16.28
N VAL A 109 3.40 -11.15 17.05
CA VAL A 109 3.84 -9.81 16.64
C VAL A 109 4.75 -9.90 15.40
N GLY A 110 5.70 -10.83 15.38
CA GLY A 110 6.56 -11.05 14.21
C GLY A 110 5.77 -11.39 12.95
N LYS A 111 4.77 -12.28 13.06
CA LYS A 111 3.86 -12.61 11.93
C LYS A 111 3.04 -11.40 11.48
N TYR A 112 2.52 -10.61 12.42
CA TYR A 112 1.75 -9.40 12.11
C TYR A 112 2.60 -8.40 11.33
N LEU A 113 3.81 -8.10 11.81
CA LEU A 113 4.72 -7.15 11.15
C LEU A 113 5.16 -7.66 9.76
N ALA A 114 5.43 -8.95 9.61
CA ALA A 114 5.73 -9.55 8.32
C ALA A 114 4.57 -9.40 7.32
N ALA A 115 3.33 -9.66 7.77
CA ALA A 115 2.14 -9.49 6.95
C ALA A 115 1.90 -8.01 6.58
N TRP A 116 2.07 -7.09 7.54
CA TRP A 116 1.97 -5.66 7.29
C TRP A 116 2.96 -5.19 6.22
N ASN A 117 4.24 -5.55 6.36
CA ASN A 117 5.26 -5.23 5.36
C ASN A 117 4.92 -5.80 3.98
N ALA A 118 4.41 -7.04 3.93
CA ALA A 118 4.01 -7.66 2.67
C ALA A 118 2.87 -6.89 1.98
N ILE A 119 1.89 -6.41 2.74
CA ILE A 119 0.79 -5.58 2.22
C ILE A 119 1.36 -4.26 1.68
N THR A 120 2.17 -3.55 2.47
CA THR A 120 2.77 -2.28 2.03
C THR A 120 3.60 -2.42 0.76
N ASN A 121 4.38 -3.51 0.63
CA ASN A 121 5.15 -3.78 -0.57
C ASN A 121 4.25 -4.08 -1.79
N ALA A 122 3.14 -4.79 -1.57
CA ALA A 122 2.17 -5.08 -2.63
C ALA A 122 1.47 -3.79 -3.10
N GLU A 123 1.10 -2.89 -2.18
CA GLU A 123 0.53 -1.58 -2.48
C GLU A 123 1.50 -0.71 -3.27
N GLN A 124 2.76 -0.60 -2.84
CA GLN A 124 3.79 0.15 -3.56
C GLN A 124 4.00 -0.38 -4.98
N ARG A 125 4.05 -1.71 -5.14
CA ARG A 125 4.17 -2.33 -6.47
C ARG A 125 2.97 -1.99 -7.34
N ARG A 126 1.75 -2.15 -6.81
CA ARG A 126 0.52 -1.79 -7.53
C ARG A 126 0.55 -0.33 -7.98
N ASP A 127 0.91 0.59 -7.08
CA ASP A 127 0.88 2.01 -7.36
C ASP A 127 1.93 2.39 -8.41
N SER A 128 3.13 1.80 -8.34
CA SER A 128 4.17 1.97 -9.38
C SER A 128 3.73 1.46 -10.76
N GLU A 129 3.01 0.34 -10.79
CA GLU A 129 2.51 -0.26 -12.03
C GLU A 129 1.37 0.57 -12.63
N VAL A 130 0.48 1.11 -11.80
CA VAL A 130 -0.58 2.03 -12.24
C VAL A 130 0.02 3.30 -12.85
N GLU A 131 1.05 3.86 -12.23
CA GLU A 131 1.70 5.06 -12.76
C GLU A 131 2.40 4.78 -14.10
N ARG A 132 3.14 3.67 -14.19
CA ARG A 132 3.75 3.20 -15.44
C ARG A 132 2.73 3.05 -16.56
N LEU A 133 1.56 2.47 -16.27
CA LEU A 133 0.49 2.29 -17.26
C LEU A 133 -0.12 3.63 -17.70
N ARG A 134 -0.25 4.61 -16.79
CA ARG A 134 -0.72 5.96 -17.14
C ARG A 134 0.25 6.66 -18.11
N GLU A 135 1.54 6.62 -17.82
CA GLU A 135 2.58 7.17 -18.71
C GLU A 135 2.52 6.54 -20.12
N GLN A 136 2.27 5.23 -20.19
CA GLN A 136 2.11 4.52 -21.46
C GLN A 136 0.87 4.97 -22.23
N ILE A 137 -0.27 5.14 -21.54
CA ILE A 137 -1.50 5.63 -22.13
C ILE A 137 -1.28 7.04 -22.68
N ASP A 138 -0.68 7.93 -21.91
CA ASP A 138 -0.42 9.32 -22.32
C ASP A 138 0.51 9.37 -23.55
N THR A 139 1.53 8.52 -23.57
CA THR A 139 2.45 8.39 -24.72
C THR A 139 1.69 7.96 -25.98
N VAL A 140 0.82 6.95 -25.88
CA VAL A 140 0.01 6.46 -27.00
C VAL A 140 -0.98 7.54 -27.47
N ILE A 141 -1.62 8.26 -26.55
CA ILE A 141 -2.52 9.38 -26.88
C ILE A 141 -1.76 10.46 -27.63
N ALA A 142 -0.60 10.91 -27.13
CA ALA A 142 0.20 11.97 -27.76
C ALA A 142 0.65 11.58 -29.17
N ARG A 143 1.09 10.33 -29.34
CA ARG A 143 1.44 9.78 -30.65
C ARG A 143 0.23 9.77 -31.60
N ALA A 144 -0.90 9.23 -31.16
CA ALA A 144 -2.12 9.18 -31.97
C ALA A 144 -2.62 10.58 -32.35
N SER A 145 -2.60 11.54 -31.43
CA SER A 145 -2.95 12.94 -31.73
C SER A 145 -2.03 13.56 -32.78
N THR A 146 -0.73 13.24 -32.73
CA THR A 146 0.23 13.69 -33.74
C THR A 146 -0.07 13.08 -35.12
N GLU A 147 -0.32 11.77 -35.17
CA GLU A 147 -0.67 11.05 -36.40
C GLU A 147 -1.98 11.58 -37.02
N ILE A 148 -3.04 11.73 -36.22
CA ILE A 148 -4.32 12.32 -36.63
C ILE A 148 -4.10 13.73 -37.19
N GLY A 149 -3.37 14.57 -36.46
CA GLY A 149 -3.04 15.91 -36.93
C GLY A 149 -2.28 15.90 -38.26
N GLY A 150 -1.40 14.92 -38.48
CA GLY A 150 -0.73 14.69 -39.75
C GLY A 150 -1.70 14.37 -40.89
N TYR A 151 -2.61 13.42 -40.67
CA TYR A 151 -3.63 13.04 -41.66
C TYR A 151 -4.60 14.19 -41.96
N GLU A 152 -5.03 14.95 -40.97
CA GLU A 152 -5.89 16.13 -41.17
C GLU A 152 -5.20 17.20 -42.04
N ASN A 153 -3.89 17.41 -41.85
CA ASN A 153 -3.13 18.33 -42.70
C ASN A 153 -3.02 17.82 -44.13
N ALA A 154 -2.76 16.53 -44.31
CA ALA A 154 -2.71 15.91 -45.63
C ALA A 154 -4.06 16.01 -46.35
N GLN A 155 -5.17 15.80 -45.64
CA GLN A 155 -6.53 15.99 -46.16
C GLN A 155 -6.78 17.45 -46.56
N ALA A 156 -6.41 18.42 -45.72
CA ALA A 156 -6.58 19.83 -46.04
C ALA A 156 -5.74 20.26 -47.26
N ALA A 157 -4.49 19.76 -47.37
CA ALA A 157 -3.62 20.00 -48.52
C ALA A 157 -4.20 19.40 -49.81
N ALA A 158 -4.71 18.16 -49.75
CA ALA A 158 -5.37 17.53 -50.88
C ALA A 158 -6.63 18.29 -51.32
N ALA A 159 -7.48 18.71 -50.38
CA ALA A 159 -8.66 19.52 -50.68
C ALA A 159 -8.29 20.88 -51.31
N ALA A 160 -7.21 21.52 -50.85
CA ALA A 160 -6.70 22.76 -51.44
C ALA A 160 -6.18 22.55 -52.88
N ALA A 161 -5.53 21.40 -53.15
CA ALA A 161 -5.11 21.05 -54.51
C ALA A 161 -6.32 20.84 -55.44
N VAL A 162 -7.38 20.17 -54.98
CA VAL A 162 -8.65 20.04 -55.73
C VAL A 162 -9.29 21.40 -55.99
N ARG A 163 -9.33 22.27 -54.99
CA ARG A 163 -9.85 23.64 -55.09
C ARG A 163 -9.13 24.49 -56.15
N ALA A 164 -7.87 24.17 -56.47
CA ALA A 164 -7.15 24.85 -57.55
C ALA A 164 -7.73 24.56 -58.95
N HIS A 165 -8.47 23.46 -59.11
CA HIS A 165 -9.09 23.05 -60.37
C HIS A 165 -10.59 23.35 -60.46
N VAL A 166 -11.21 23.79 -59.36
CA VAL A 166 -12.67 23.85 -59.20
C VAL A 166 -13.07 25.20 -58.59
N GLN A 167 -14.08 25.90 -59.14
CA GLN A 167 -14.36 27.30 -58.79
C GLN A 167 -15.33 27.48 -57.60
N ALA A 168 -16.20 26.51 -57.29
CA ALA A 168 -17.12 26.57 -56.14
C ALA A 168 -16.75 25.58 -55.01
N ASP A 169 -16.97 25.97 -53.75
CA ASP A 169 -16.67 25.09 -52.59
C ASP A 169 -17.64 23.90 -52.56
N GLU A 170 -18.83 24.09 -53.12
CA GLU A 170 -19.88 23.09 -53.35
C GLU A 170 -19.39 21.98 -54.29
N GLU A 171 -18.73 22.33 -55.39
CA GLU A 171 -18.15 21.36 -56.33
C GLU A 171 -17.01 20.56 -55.69
N VAL A 172 -16.21 21.18 -54.81
CA VAL A 172 -15.18 20.47 -54.03
C VAL A 172 -15.82 19.50 -53.04
N ALA A 173 -16.93 19.91 -52.41
CA ALA A 173 -17.68 19.06 -51.48
C ALA A 173 -18.28 17.84 -52.20
N ASP A 174 -18.89 18.07 -53.37
CA ASP A 174 -19.47 17.02 -54.21
C ASP A 174 -18.38 16.06 -54.73
N LEU A 175 -17.23 16.56 -55.20
CA LEU A 175 -16.14 15.73 -55.74
C LEU A 175 -15.46 14.87 -54.67
N LEU A 176 -15.32 15.40 -53.45
CA LEU A 176 -14.74 14.66 -52.32
C LEU A 176 -15.77 13.82 -51.56
N GLU A 177 -17.04 13.84 -52.00
CA GLU A 177 -18.17 13.17 -51.34
C GLU A 177 -18.28 13.53 -49.84
N ILE A 178 -18.04 14.80 -49.51
CA ILE A 178 -18.11 15.33 -48.14
C ILE A 178 -19.19 16.40 -48.03
N THR A 179 -19.60 16.70 -46.80
CA THR A 179 -20.50 17.83 -46.56
C THR A 179 -19.81 19.15 -46.92
N LEU A 180 -20.56 20.10 -47.47
CA LEU A 180 -20.09 21.46 -47.75
C LEU A 180 -19.47 22.14 -46.53
N LYS A 181 -20.03 21.89 -45.34
CA LYS A 181 -19.46 22.37 -44.07
C LYS A 181 -18.05 21.83 -43.84
N ARG A 182 -17.81 20.54 -44.09
CA ARG A 182 -16.49 19.92 -43.95
C ARG A 182 -15.52 20.41 -45.02
N ALA A 183 -15.96 20.58 -46.26
CA ALA A 183 -15.14 21.17 -47.33
C ALA A 183 -14.65 22.58 -46.93
N ARG A 184 -15.56 23.44 -46.47
CA ARG A 184 -15.21 24.77 -45.96
C ARG A 184 -14.25 24.73 -44.77
N GLN A 185 -14.39 23.75 -43.87
CA GLN A 185 -13.45 23.56 -42.75
C GLN A 185 -12.05 23.16 -43.23
N LEU A 186 -11.93 22.24 -44.18
CA LEU A 186 -10.64 21.81 -44.72
C LEU A 186 -9.94 22.96 -45.47
N LEU A 187 -10.69 23.68 -46.31
CA LEU A 187 -10.17 24.82 -47.08
C LEU A 187 -9.82 26.00 -46.16
N GLY A 188 -10.68 26.31 -45.19
CA GLY A 188 -10.46 27.39 -44.22
C GLY A 188 -9.32 27.10 -43.23
N GLY A 189 -9.17 25.83 -42.81
CA GLY A 189 -8.10 25.40 -41.91
C GLY A 189 -6.70 25.52 -42.53
N SER A 190 -6.59 25.38 -43.85
CA SER A 190 -5.31 25.55 -44.56
C SER A 190 -4.75 26.98 -44.45
N ARG A 191 -5.62 28.01 -44.45
CA ARG A 191 -5.20 29.43 -44.33
C ARG A 191 -4.69 29.79 -42.94
N ALA A 192 -5.24 29.19 -41.89
CA ALA A 192 -4.91 29.54 -40.52
C ALA A 192 -3.53 29.01 -40.05
N ARG A 193 -2.93 28.06 -40.77
CA ARG A 193 -1.65 27.44 -40.40
C ARG A 193 -0.40 28.09 -41.02
N THR A 194 -0.56 29.18 -41.78
CA THR A 194 0.58 29.98 -42.24
C THR A 194 1.27 30.60 -41.01
N PRO A 195 2.55 30.30 -40.70
CA PRO A 195 3.20 30.66 -39.44
C PRO A 195 3.53 32.16 -39.28
N ALA A 196 2.83 33.05 -39.98
CA ALA A 196 3.18 34.47 -40.07
C ALA A 196 2.77 35.33 -38.85
N GLN A 197 1.90 34.87 -37.93
CA GLN A 197 1.44 35.70 -36.81
C GLN A 197 1.15 34.92 -35.53
N SER A 198 2.18 34.36 -34.89
CA SER A 198 2.12 33.92 -33.48
C SER A 198 2.92 34.83 -32.54
N ARG A 199 3.08 36.12 -32.90
CA ARG A 199 3.56 37.15 -31.97
C ARG A 199 2.34 37.86 -31.38
N GLY A 200 2.05 37.57 -30.11
CA GLY A 200 1.25 38.48 -29.29
C GLY A 200 -0.23 38.19 -29.18
N ARG A 201 -0.60 37.00 -28.69
CA ARG A 201 -1.76 36.94 -27.80
C ARG A 201 -1.57 35.84 -26.78
N ALA A 202 -0.74 36.15 -25.78
CA ALA A 202 -0.86 35.56 -24.45
C ALA A 202 -2.25 35.92 -23.92
N SER A 203 -3.28 35.19 -24.37
CA SER A 203 -4.59 35.24 -23.76
C SER A 203 -4.47 34.40 -22.50
N SER A 204 -4.29 35.11 -21.39
CA SER A 204 -4.44 34.65 -20.03
C SER A 204 -5.87 34.12 -19.79
N ASN A 205 -6.21 32.99 -20.41
CA ASN A 205 -7.36 32.20 -20.00
C ASN A 205 -6.85 31.13 -19.04
N SER A 206 -6.50 31.61 -17.86
CA SER A 206 -6.57 30.87 -16.60
C SER A 206 -8.05 30.51 -16.34
N ALA A 207 -8.62 29.66 -17.20
CA ALA A 207 -9.86 28.97 -16.91
C ALA A 207 -9.45 27.63 -16.30
N ASP A 208 -9.24 27.69 -15.01
CA ASP A 208 -9.07 26.57 -14.11
C ASP A 208 -10.21 25.55 -14.33
N PRO A 209 -9.97 24.36 -14.93
CA PRO A 209 -11.00 23.36 -15.11
C PRO A 209 -11.05 22.47 -13.86
N THR A 210 -11.29 23.07 -12.68
CA THR A 210 -11.37 22.37 -11.38
C THR A 210 -12.81 22.01 -10.98
N HIS A 211 -13.73 21.98 -11.94
CA HIS A 211 -15.06 21.42 -11.78
C HIS A 211 -15.34 20.67 -13.08
N LEU A 212 -15.15 19.35 -13.15
CA LEU A 212 -16.11 18.36 -12.71
C LEU A 212 -15.38 17.03 -12.48
N LEU A 213 -14.90 16.78 -11.26
CA LEU A 213 -14.85 15.41 -10.76
C LEU A 213 -16.30 14.95 -10.56
N THR A 214 -16.92 14.53 -11.66
CA THR A 214 -18.00 13.54 -11.61
C THR A 214 -17.41 12.35 -10.88
N THR A 215 -17.79 12.25 -9.62
CA THR A 215 -17.67 11.04 -8.82
C THR A 215 -18.50 9.97 -9.52
N ILE A 216 -17.92 9.31 -10.51
CA ILE A 216 -18.41 8.03 -10.99
C ILE A 216 -18.10 7.09 -9.84
N ALA A 217 -19.12 6.84 -9.02
CA ALA A 217 -19.08 5.81 -8.00
C ALA A 217 -18.58 4.51 -8.65
N PRO A 218 -17.61 3.81 -8.04
CA PRO A 218 -17.20 2.51 -8.55
C PRO A 218 -18.41 1.60 -8.50
N ALA A 219 -18.90 1.20 -9.67
CA ALA A 219 -19.81 0.09 -9.82
C ALA A 219 -19.12 -1.14 -9.22
N HIS A 220 -19.46 -1.45 -7.98
CA HIS A 220 -19.05 -2.69 -7.34
C HIS A 220 -19.54 -3.85 -8.21
N PRO A 221 -18.64 -4.75 -8.67
CA PRO A 221 -19.08 -6.01 -9.22
C PRO A 221 -19.82 -6.76 -8.12
N ARG A 222 -21.07 -7.13 -8.43
CA ARG A 222 -21.87 -8.09 -7.66
C ARG A 222 -20.98 -9.30 -7.33
N PRO A 223 -20.81 -9.67 -6.05
CA PRO A 223 -20.32 -11.00 -5.73
C PRO A 223 -21.37 -11.99 -6.24
N GLY A 224 -21.01 -12.72 -7.30
CA GLY A 224 -21.79 -13.85 -7.78
C GLY A 224 -22.06 -14.78 -6.61
N GLY A 225 -23.34 -15.08 -6.39
CA GLY A 225 -23.78 -16.12 -5.48
C GLY A 225 -23.19 -17.45 -5.94
N GLY A 226 -22.06 -17.82 -5.34
CA GLY A 226 -21.61 -19.21 -5.35
C GLY A 226 -22.67 -20.03 -4.64
N ASN A 227 -23.33 -20.89 -5.41
CA ASN A 227 -24.20 -21.94 -4.88
C ASN A 227 -23.48 -22.67 -3.74
N PRO A 228 -24.13 -22.91 -2.59
CA PRO A 228 -23.60 -23.83 -1.60
C PRO A 228 -23.57 -25.22 -2.23
N VAL A 229 -22.36 -25.72 -2.51
CA VAL A 229 -22.14 -27.14 -2.79
C VAL A 229 -22.57 -27.88 -1.53
N ALA A 230 -23.67 -28.63 -1.66
CA ALA A 230 -24.15 -29.55 -0.66
C ALA A 230 -23.06 -30.62 -0.42
N THR A 231 -22.34 -30.51 0.69
CA THR A 231 -21.57 -31.63 1.25
C THR A 231 -22.56 -32.71 1.67
N SER A 232 -22.67 -33.75 0.84
CA SER A 232 -23.33 -35.00 1.20
C SER A 232 -22.50 -35.70 2.28
N ASN A 233 -23.12 -35.88 3.45
CA ASN A 233 -22.62 -36.76 4.49
C ASN A 233 -22.78 -38.21 4.01
N ILE A 234 -21.71 -38.82 3.48
CA ILE A 234 -21.65 -40.27 3.30
C ILE A 234 -21.29 -40.88 4.66
N ARG A 235 -22.33 -41.29 5.38
CA ARG A 235 -22.26 -42.19 6.53
C ARG A 235 -21.97 -43.58 5.99
N SER A 236 -20.71 -44.02 6.06
CA SER A 236 -20.33 -45.41 5.79
C SER A 236 -20.32 -46.17 7.10
N THR A 237 -21.29 -47.06 7.24
CA THR A 237 -21.35 -48.11 8.25
C THR A 237 -20.62 -49.34 7.73
N ALA A 238 -19.63 -49.81 8.49
CA ALA A 238 -19.23 -51.21 8.56
C ALA A 238 -18.60 -51.45 9.94
#